data_AF-A0A7W8NC15-F1
#
_entry.id   AF-A0A7W8NC15-F1
#
_cell.length_a   1.000
_cell.length_b   1.000
_cell.length_c   1.000
_cell.angle_alpha   90.00
_cell.angle_beta   90.00
_cell.angle_gamma   90.00
#
_symmetry.space_group_name_H-M   'P 1'
#
loop_
_entity.id
_entity.type
_entity.pdbx_description
1 polymer ?
#
loop_
_entity_poly.entity_id
_entity_poly.type
_entity_poly.pdbx_seq_one_letter_code
_entity_poly.pdbx_strand_id
1 'polypeptide(L)' 'MESFDLDAIKAFVLTAELQSFTCAADALGSTQSAVSLKLRRLETSRVDDC' A
#
# COMPACT_ATOMS: atom_id res chain seq x y z
N MET A 1 -2.23 -13.91 -14.95
CA MET A 1 -1.89 -14.38 -13.60
C MET A 1 -1.88 -13.13 -12.74
N GLU A 2 -2.97 -12.88 -11.99
CA GLU A 2 -3.01 -11.80 -11.01
C GLU A 2 -1.90 -12.06 -9.99
N SER A 3 -0.77 -11.39 -10.16
CA SER A 3 0.27 -11.37 -9.15
C SER A 3 -0.29 -10.58 -7.99
N PHE A 4 -0.71 -11.28 -6.93
CA PHE A 4 -1.07 -10.66 -5.66
C PHE A 4 0.06 -9.72 -5.24
N ASP A 5 -0.21 -8.41 -5.20
CA ASP A 5 0.79 -7.40 -4.83
C ASP A 5 0.99 -7.44 -3.31
N LEU A 6 1.81 -8.41 -2.88
CA LEU A 6 2.18 -8.61 -1.47
C LEU A 6 2.83 -7.36 -0.88
N ASP A 7 3.50 -6.55 -1.70
CA ASP A 7 4.11 -5.32 -1.20
C ASP A 7 3.06 -4.25 -0.93
N ALA A 8 1.99 -4.18 -1.75
CA ALA A 8 0.86 -3.31 -1.47
C ALA A 8 0.09 -3.75 -0.22
N ILE A 9 -0.05 -5.06 0.03
CA ILE A 9 -0.66 -5.59 1.26
C ILE A 9 0.21 -5.26 2.49
N LYS A 10 1.52 -5.47 2.42
CA LYS A 10 2.45 -5.09 3.51
C LYS A 10 2.40 -3.58 3.79
N ALA A 11 2.38 -2.77 2.74
CA ALA A 11 2.24 -1.32 2.86
C ALA A 11 0.92 -0.93 3.52
N PHE A 12 -0.17 -1.62 3.20
CA PHE A 12 -1.47 -1.40 3.82
C PHE A 12 -1.47 -1.74 5.31
N VAL A 13 -0.98 -2.93 5.68
CA VAL A 13 -0.92 -3.39 7.07
C VAL A 13 -0.04 -2.46 7.92
N LEU A 14 1.17 -2.12 7.48
CA LEU A 14 2.05 -1.21 8.21
C LEU A 14 1.47 0.19 8.35
N THR A 15 0.78 0.70 7.32
CA THR A 15 0.10 2.00 7.42
C THR A 15 -1.02 1.98 8.45
N ALA A 16 -1.77 0.86 8.54
CA ALA A 16 -2.81 0.67 9.53
C ALA A 16 -2.25 0.47 10.95
N GLU A 17 -1.15 -0.27 11.11
CA GLU A 17 -0.51 -0.48 12.42
C GLU A 17 0.13 0.80 12.97
N LEU A 18 0.81 1.55 12.10
CA LEU A 18 1.54 2.77 12.48
C LEU A 18 0.69 4.04 12.40
N GLN A 19 -0.51 3.96 11.82
CA GLN A 19 -1.41 5.09 11.56
C GLN A 19 -0.70 6.26 10.82
N SER A 20 0.33 5.95 10.03
CA SER A 20 1.20 6.94 9.42
C SER A 20 1.86 6.41 8.15
N PHE A 21 1.62 7.09 7.03
CA PHE A 21 2.24 6.75 5.74
C PHE A 21 3.75 6.99 5.74
N THR A 22 4.23 7.99 6.48
CA THR A 22 5.67 8.30 6.57
C THR A 22 6.38 7.20 7.37
N CYS A 23 5.85 6.80 8.52
CA CYS A 23 6.46 5.73 9.32
C CYS A 23 6.40 4.37 8.62
N ALA A 24 5.31 4.08 7.89
CA ALA A 24 5.21 2.88 7.06
C ALA A 24 6.24 2.88 5.92
N ALA A 25 6.50 4.04 5.31
CA ALA A 25 7.53 4.19 4.28
C ALA A 25 8.94 3.96 4.85
N ASP A 26 9.24 4.53 6.01
CA ASP A 26 10.52 4.32 6.70
C ASP A 26 10.73 2.84 7.04
N ALA A 27 9.69 2.17 7.58
CA ALA A 27 9.72 0.73 7.89
C ALA A 27 9.92 -0.16 6.65
N LEU A 28 9.49 0.31 5.48
CA LEU A 28 9.63 -0.39 4.20
C LEU A 28 10.90 -0.02 3.42
N GLY A 29 11.73 0.91 3.93
CA GLY A 29 12.88 1.43 3.19
C GLY A 29 12.46 2.11 1.89
N SER A 30 11.33 2.81 1.90
CA SER A 30 10.66 3.40 0.74
C SER A 30 10.32 4.86 0.99
N THR A 31 9.72 5.55 0.01
CA THR A 31 9.16 6.88 0.20
C THR A 31 7.67 6.83 0.54
N GLN A 32 7.20 7.86 1.25
CA GLN A 32 5.76 8.05 1.54
C GLN A 32 4.91 8.06 0.26
N SER A 33 5.42 8.68 -0.81
CA SER A 33 4.76 8.73 -2.12
C SER A 33 4.61 7.36 -2.77
N ALA A 34 5.62 6.48 -2.64
CA ALA A 34 5.54 5.12 -3.15
C ALA A 34 4.53 4.27 -2.37
N VAL A 35 4.46 4.42 -1.04
CA VAL A 35 3.42 3.77 -0.21
C VAL A 35 2.03 4.24 -0.63
N SER A 36 1.83 5.55 -0.81
CA SER A 36 0.55 6.12 -1.25
C SER A 36 0.10 5.54 -2.61
N LEU A 37 1.02 5.39 -3.57
CA LEU A 37 0.70 4.82 -4.87
C LEU A 37 0.33 3.33 -4.80
N LYS A 38 1.01 2.55 -3.95
CA LYS A 38 0.67 1.13 -3.73
C LYS A 38 -0.74 0.96 -3.16
N LEU A 39 -1.11 1.79 -2.18
CA LEU A 39 -2.47 1.76 -1.60
C LEU A 39 -3.53 2.16 -2.64
N ARG A 40 -3.31 3.21 -3.43
CA ARG A 40 -4.23 3.60 -4.51
C ARG A 40 -4.47 2.48 -5.52
N ARG A 41 -3.41 1.77 -5.93
CA ARG A 41 -3.53 0.62 -6.85
C ARG A 41 -4.35 -0.51 -6.23
N LEU A 42 -4.18 -0.75 -4.93
CA LEU A 42 -4.93 -1.76 -4.19
C LEU A 42 -6.41 -1.38 -4.04
N GLU A 43 -6.72 -0.08 -3.95
CA GLU A 43 -8.10 0.44 -3.98
C GLU A 43 -8.72 0.34 -5.37
N THR A 44 -8.02 0.76 -6.43
CA THR A 44 -8.52 0.70 -7.82
C THR A 44 -8.79 -0.73 -8.25
N SER A 45 -7.90 -1.68 -7.89
CA SER A 45 -8.12 -3.11 -8.18
C SER A 45 -9.41 -3.68 -7.56
N ARG A 46 -10.03 -2.98 -6.61
CA ARG A 46 -11.29 -3.40 -5.95
C ARG A 46 -12.50 -2.52 -6.33
N VAL A 47 -12.30 -1.44 -7.08
CA VAL A 47 -13.32 -0.41 -7.40
C VAL A 47 -13.67 -0.41 -8.90
N ASP A 48 -13.50 -1.54 -9.59
CA ASP A 48 -14.00 -1.77 -10.96
C ASP A 48 -15.14 -2.81 -10.99
N ASP A 49 -15.92 -2.90 -9.90
CA ASP A 49 -17.22 -3.61 -9.88
C ASP A 49 -18.35 -2.59 -10.15
N CYS A 50 -18.34 -1.97 -11.33
CA CYS A 50 -19.41 -1.17 -11.95
C CYS A 50 -19.24 -1.12 -13.48
#